data_AF-Q2TM35-F1
#
_entry.id   AF-Q2TM35-F1
#
_cell.length_a   1.000
_cell.length_b   1.000
_cell.length_c   1.000
_cell.angle_alpha   90.00
_cell.angle_beta   90.00
_cell.angle_gamma   90.00
#
_symmetry.space_group_name_H-M   'P 1'
#
loop_
_entity.id
_entity.type
_entity.pdbx_description
1 polymer ?
#
loop_
_entity_poly.entity_id
_entity_poly.type
_entity_poly.pdbx_seq_one_letter_code
_entity_poly.pdbx_strand_id
1 'polypeptide(L)'
;MASFPADRGREQPESLEFVDRAEDLVLYGDVGRGKTHLAIAIGMLACQRMIPVRFLAASSLVMRLRKAKDDNRSDAELKSIGRAGPVIIDEPGHLPIDIDGARLLFQAGADSYETRSVTSASNLESGR
;
A
#
# COMPACT_ATOMS: atom_id res chain seq x y z
N MET A 1 -3.40 -18.56 7.64
CA MET A 1 -4.11 -17.31 7.91
C MET A 1 -3.05 -16.23 8.02
N ALA A 2 -3.26 -15.03 7.46
CA ALA A 2 -2.34 -13.91 7.65
C ALA A 2 -2.13 -13.68 9.16
N SER A 3 -0.88 -13.53 9.58
CA SER A 3 -0.52 -13.28 10.98
C SER A 3 -0.18 -11.80 11.13
N PHE A 4 -0.57 -11.23 12.26
CA PHE A 4 -0.13 -9.89 12.64
C PHE A 4 1.25 -9.96 13.32
N PRO A 5 2.04 -8.87 13.29
CA PRO A 5 3.25 -8.74 14.08
C PRO A 5 2.98 -9.01 15.58
N ALA A 6 3.91 -9.63 16.30
CA ALA A 6 3.72 -10.04 17.70
C ALA A 6 3.49 -8.86 18.66
N ASP A 7 3.89 -7.66 18.27
CA ASP A 7 3.74 -6.39 18.98
C ASP A 7 2.46 -5.61 18.60
N ARG A 8 1.69 -6.08 17.61
CA ARG A 8 0.45 -5.43 17.13
C ARG A 8 -0.70 -6.44 17.10
N GLY A 9 -1.62 -6.31 18.05
CA GLY A 9 -2.84 -7.14 18.13
C GLY A 9 -3.84 -6.87 17.00
N ARG A 10 -4.85 -7.74 16.85
CA ARG A 10 -5.93 -7.62 15.84
C ARG A 10 -6.75 -6.33 15.94
N GLU A 11 -6.68 -5.63 17.07
CA GLU A 11 -7.51 -4.47 17.36
C GLU A 11 -7.14 -3.23 16.53
N GLN A 12 -5.90 -3.09 16.07
CA GLN A 12 -5.47 -1.94 15.27
C GLN A 12 -6.13 -1.83 13.87
N PRO A 13 -6.19 -2.89 13.05
CA PRO A 13 -6.89 -2.81 11.77
C PRO A 13 -8.41 -2.67 11.93
N GLU A 14 -8.98 -3.11 13.05
CA GLU A 14 -10.40 -2.92 13.37
C GLU A 14 -10.70 -1.50 13.85
N SER A 15 -9.78 -0.87 14.58
CA SER A 15 -9.92 0.52 15.03
C SER A 15 -9.56 1.55 13.95
N LEU A 16 -8.81 1.15 12.91
CA LEU A 16 -8.28 2.04 11.87
C LEU A 16 -7.38 3.17 12.40
N GLU A 17 -6.95 3.13 13.66
CA GLU A 17 -6.10 4.17 14.27
C GLU A 17 -4.78 4.40 13.53
N PHE A 18 -4.27 3.37 12.83
CA PHE A 18 -3.07 3.50 12.02
C PHE A 18 -3.23 4.60 10.96
N VAL A 19 -4.44 4.75 10.39
CA VAL A 19 -4.77 5.77 9.39
C VAL A 19 -4.63 7.18 9.97
N ASP A 20 -5.11 7.39 11.20
CA ASP A 20 -5.03 8.68 11.89
C ASP A 20 -3.60 9.04 12.29
N ARG A 21 -2.78 8.02 12.58
CA ARG A 21 -1.37 8.16 12.95
C ARG A 21 -0.42 8.24 11.74
N ALA A 22 -0.96 8.17 10.53
CA ALA A 22 -0.18 8.09 9.30
C ALA A 22 0.86 6.93 9.30
N GLU A 23 0.52 5.81 9.96
CA GLU A 23 1.40 4.64 10.05
C GLU A 23 1.13 3.64 8.93
N ASP A 24 2.18 3.09 8.32
CA ASP A 24 2.04 2.04 7.31
C ASP A 24 1.56 0.71 7.92
N LEU A 25 0.68 0.01 7.19
CA LEU A 25 0.23 -1.35 7.51
C LEU A 25 0.71 -2.33 6.45
N VAL A 26 1.75 -3.11 6.76
CA VAL A 26 2.27 -4.12 5.83
C VAL A 26 1.70 -5.50 6.18
N LEU A 27 0.95 -6.10 5.26
CA LEU A 27 0.47 -7.47 5.34
C LEU A 27 1.45 -8.39 4.61
N TYR A 28 2.13 -9.26 5.35
CA TYR A 28 3.11 -10.21 4.82
C TYR A 28 2.75 -11.67 5.17
N GLY A 29 3.33 -12.62 4.45
CA GLY A 29 3.14 -14.06 4.65
C GLY A 29 2.95 -14.83 3.35
N ASP A 30 2.88 -16.17 3.42
CA ASP A 30 2.81 -17.03 2.23
C ASP A 30 1.63 -16.71 1.29
N VAL A 31 1.75 -17.13 0.04
CA VAL A 31 0.66 -17.09 -0.95
C VAL A 31 -0.56 -17.86 -0.44
N GLY A 32 -1.77 -17.38 -0.75
CA GLY A 32 -3.02 -18.05 -0.37
C GLY A 32 -3.43 -17.90 1.10
N ARG A 33 -2.74 -17.09 1.91
CA ARG A 33 -3.07 -16.90 3.34
C ARG A 33 -4.12 -15.83 3.64
N GLY A 34 -4.74 -15.24 2.61
CA GLY A 34 -5.81 -14.25 2.75
C GLY A 34 -5.37 -12.80 2.94
N LYS A 35 -4.12 -12.45 2.60
CA LYS A 35 -3.58 -11.08 2.72
C LYS A 35 -4.41 -10.05 1.95
N THR A 36 -4.67 -10.33 0.66
CA THR A 36 -5.52 -9.49 -0.19
C THR A 36 -6.95 -9.39 0.34
N HIS A 37 -7.52 -10.51 0.84
CA HIS A 37 -8.83 -10.51 1.49
C HIS A 37 -8.87 -9.58 2.72
N LEU A 38 -7.84 -9.65 3.57
CA LEU A 38 -7.74 -8.81 4.75
C LEU A 38 -7.54 -7.32 4.38
N ALA A 39 -6.71 -7.02 3.38
CA ALA A 39 -6.54 -5.68 2.87
C ALA A 39 -7.87 -5.10 2.37
N ILE A 40 -8.64 -5.89 1.59
CA ILE A 40 -9.97 -5.50 1.11
C ILE A 40 -10.93 -5.26 2.28
N ALA A 41 -10.95 -6.15 3.28
CA ALA A 41 -11.80 -5.99 4.46
C ALA A 41 -11.50 -4.69 5.23
N ILE A 42 -10.23 -4.38 5.45
CA ILE A 42 -9.79 -3.13 6.09
C ILE A 42 -10.21 -1.91 5.26
N GLY A 43 -10.02 -1.96 3.94
CA GLY A 43 -10.46 -0.89 3.05
C GLY A 43 -11.98 -0.69 3.04
N MET A 44 -12.76 -1.77 3.07
CA MET A 44 -14.21 -1.69 3.22
C MET A 44 -14.62 -1.06 4.55
N LEU A 45 -13.96 -1.42 5.65
CA LEU A 45 -14.21 -0.82 6.97
C LEU A 45 -13.91 0.69 6.98
N ALA A 46 -12.82 1.11 6.34
CA ALA A 46 -12.49 2.53 6.18
C ALA A 46 -13.55 3.27 5.36
N CYS A 47 -14.01 2.69 4.25
CA CYS A 47 -15.13 3.25 3.47
C CYS A 47 -16.42 3.39 4.31
N GLN A 48 -16.74 2.41 5.15
CA GLN A 48 -17.90 2.47 6.06
C GLN A 48 -17.80 3.62 7.07
N ARG A 49 -16.59 4.04 7.42
CA ARG A 49 -16.32 5.21 8.28
C ARG A 49 -16.10 6.51 7.50
N MET A 50 -16.49 6.55 6.22
CA MET A 50 -16.34 7.71 5.34
C MET A 50 -14.88 8.14 5.12
N ILE A 51 -13.93 7.24 5.35
CA ILE A 51 -12.51 7.46 5.05
C ILE A 51 -12.28 7.05 3.58
N PRO A 52 -11.81 7.94 2.71
CA PRO A 52 -11.59 7.62 1.31
C PRO A 52 -10.39 6.67 1.14
N VAL A 53 -10.61 5.52 0.50
CA VAL A 53 -9.58 4.50 0.24
C VAL A 53 -9.30 4.39 -1.25
N ARG A 54 -8.05 4.09 -1.64
CA ARG A 54 -7.74 3.67 -3.01
C ARG A 54 -7.10 2.30 -3.03
N PHE A 55 -7.58 1.45 -3.92
CA PHE A 55 -6.95 0.17 -4.27
C PHE A 55 -6.15 0.35 -5.55
N LEU A 56 -4.87 -0.01 -5.51
CA LEU A 56 -3.97 0.04 -6.66
C LEU A 56 -3.17 -1.26 -6.74
N ALA A 57 -3.02 -1.81 -7.94
CA ALA A 57 -1.99 -2.81 -8.18
C ALA A 57 -0.61 -2.11 -8.18
N ALA A 58 0.41 -2.75 -7.61
CA ALA A 58 1.78 -2.22 -7.62
C ALA A 58 2.27 -1.95 -9.06
N SER A 59 1.98 -2.87 -9.99
CA SER A 59 2.21 -2.72 -11.43
C SER A 59 1.62 -1.44 -12.01
N SER A 60 0.37 -1.15 -11.67
CA SER A 60 -0.36 0.01 -12.15
C SER A 60 0.20 1.31 -11.57
N LEU A 61 0.65 1.27 -10.31
CA LEU A 61 1.33 2.39 -9.67
C LEU A 61 2.66 2.70 -10.35
N VAL A 62 3.49 1.67 -10.63
CA VAL A 62 4.75 1.83 -11.37
C VAL A 62 4.51 2.43 -12.75
N MET A 63 3.55 1.92 -13.52
CA MET A 63 3.23 2.45 -14.84
C MET A 63 2.79 3.93 -14.79
N ARG A 64 1.96 4.30 -13.79
CA ARG A 64 1.54 5.69 -13.59
C ARG A 64 2.71 6.60 -13.24
N LEU A 65 3.60 6.16 -12.35
CA LEU A 65 4.78 6.93 -11.94
C LEU A 65 5.78 7.10 -13.10
N ARG A 66 5.98 6.07 -13.94
CA ARG A 66 6.80 6.17 -15.16
C ARG A 66 6.25 7.21 -16.12
N LYS A 67 4.96 7.11 -16.44
CA LYS A 67 4.29 8.10 -17.30
C LYS A 67 4.40 9.51 -16.71
N ALA A 68 4.23 9.66 -15.41
CA ALA A 68 4.37 10.96 -14.75
C ALA A 68 5.78 11.53 -14.88
N LYS A 69 6.81 10.69 -14.78
CA LYS A 69 8.20 11.05 -14.98
C LYS A 69 8.46 11.50 -16.42
N ASP A 70 7.99 10.72 -17.40
CA ASP A 70 8.15 11.03 -18.83
C ASP A 70 7.44 12.33 -19.21
N ASP A 71 6.28 12.59 -18.61
CA ASP A 71 5.47 13.81 -18.82
C ASP A 71 5.94 15.01 -17.94
N ASN A 72 7.05 14.90 -17.20
CA ASN A 72 7.54 15.92 -16.24
C ASN A 72 6.49 16.39 -15.21
N ARG A 73 5.65 15.47 -14.74
CA ARG A 73 4.54 15.73 -13.78
C ARG A 73 4.59 14.84 -12.54
N SER A 74 5.77 14.32 -12.18
CA SER A 74 5.99 13.46 -11.02
C SER A 74 5.40 14.05 -9.74
N ASP A 75 5.71 15.31 -9.43
CA ASP A 75 5.23 15.99 -8.22
C ASP A 75 3.70 16.06 -8.16
N ALA A 76 3.05 16.27 -9.30
CA ALA A 76 1.60 16.35 -9.38
C ALA A 76 0.95 14.98 -9.15
N GLU A 77 1.54 13.92 -9.70
CA GLU A 77 1.05 12.55 -9.47
C GLU A 77 1.34 12.06 -8.05
N LEU A 78 2.52 12.35 -7.50
CA LEU A 78 2.85 12.07 -6.10
C LEU A 78 1.90 12.79 -5.15
N LYS A 79 1.59 14.07 -5.40
CA LYS A 79 0.54 14.80 -4.66
C LYS A 79 -0.85 14.20 -4.85
N SER A 80 -1.18 13.69 -6.04
CA SER A 80 -2.48 13.06 -6.32
C SER A 80 -2.64 11.73 -5.56
N ILE A 81 -1.58 10.91 -5.55
CA ILE A 81 -1.48 9.67 -4.79
C ILE A 81 -1.52 10.00 -3.30
N GLY A 82 -0.71 10.95 -2.84
CA GLY A 82 -0.66 11.42 -1.46
C GLY A 82 -1.89 12.20 -1.00
N ARG A 83 -2.83 12.58 -1.89
CA ARG A 83 -4.17 13.15 -1.56
C ARG A 83 -5.27 12.11 -1.45
N ALA A 84 -5.03 10.89 -1.93
CA ALA A 84 -5.85 9.74 -1.56
C ALA A 84 -5.72 9.50 -0.05
N GLY A 85 -6.74 9.00 0.65
CA GLY A 85 -6.51 8.43 1.98
C GLY A 85 -5.67 7.14 1.89
N PRO A 86 -5.85 6.16 2.78
CA PRO A 86 -5.01 4.97 2.78
C PRO A 86 -4.98 4.29 1.41
N VAL A 87 -3.77 4.02 0.92
CA VAL A 87 -3.51 3.35 -0.35
C VAL A 87 -3.27 1.89 -0.06
N ILE A 88 -4.14 1.02 -0.58
CA ILE A 88 -3.97 -0.42 -0.55
C ILE A 88 -3.25 -0.85 -1.82
N ILE A 89 -2.00 -1.30 -1.67
CA ILE A 89 -1.19 -1.83 -2.75
C ILE A 89 -1.25 -3.35 -2.71
N ASP A 90 -1.86 -3.96 -3.73
CA ASP A 90 -1.89 -5.42 -3.91
C ASP A 90 -0.98 -5.82 -5.07
N GLU A 91 -0.23 -6.89 -4.89
CA GLU A 91 0.61 -7.46 -5.94
C GLU A 91 0.18 -8.91 -6.20
N PRO A 92 -0.68 -9.17 -7.19
CA PRO A 92 -1.04 -10.52 -7.58
C PRO A 92 0.13 -11.17 -8.33
N GLY A 93 1.13 -11.66 -7.59
CA GLY A 93 2.17 -12.58 -8.08
C GLY A 93 3.10 -12.06 -9.20
N HIS A 94 4.42 -12.17 -8.97
CA HIS A 94 5.48 -12.19 -10.00
C HIS A 94 5.37 -11.14 -11.12
N LEU A 95 5.02 -9.89 -10.81
CA LEU A 95 5.39 -8.81 -11.72
C LEU A 95 6.89 -8.56 -11.55
N PRO A 96 7.71 -8.70 -12.60
CA PRO A 96 9.09 -8.27 -12.55
C PRO A 96 9.11 -6.73 -12.53
N ILE A 97 9.03 -6.15 -11.34
CA ILE A 97 9.36 -4.74 -11.14
C ILE A 97 10.88 -4.63 -11.31
N ASP A 98 11.31 -3.97 -12.39
CA ASP A 98 12.72 -3.66 -12.58
C ASP A 98 13.22 -2.65 -11.54
N ILE A 99 14.54 -2.45 -11.50
CA ILE A 99 15.21 -1.56 -10.54
C ILE A 99 14.63 -0.14 -10.58
N ASP A 100 14.28 0.36 -11.77
CA ASP A 100 13.70 1.70 -11.92
C ASP A 100 12.28 1.77 -11.38
N GLY A 101 11.47 0.73 -11.59
CA GLY A 101 10.14 0.62 -11.00
C GLY A 101 10.18 0.57 -9.47
N ALA A 102 11.13 -0.18 -8.91
CA ALA A 102 11.31 -0.28 -7.46
C ALA A 102 11.74 1.07 -6.85
N ARG A 103 12.63 1.81 -7.54
CA ARG A 103 13.03 3.17 -7.13
C ARG A 103 11.86 4.13 -7.12
N LEU A 104 11.00 4.09 -8.15
CA LEU A 104 9.80 4.93 -8.21
C LEU A 104 8.83 4.65 -7.06
N LEU A 105 8.63 3.37 -6.71
CA LEU A 105 7.80 2.99 -5.56
C LEU A 105 8.39 3.48 -4.24
N PHE A 106 9.71 3.35 -4.06
CA PHE A 106 10.39 3.82 -2.87
C PHE A 106 10.27 5.34 -2.70
N GLN A 107 10.46 6.11 -3.78
CA GLN A 107 10.28 7.56 -3.78
C GLN A 107 8.84 7.95 -3.42
N ALA A 108 7.86 7.26 -4.01
CA ALA A 108 6.45 7.50 -3.70
C ALA A 108 6.09 7.20 -2.25
N GLY A 109 6.68 6.15 -1.67
CA GLY A 109 6.52 5.82 -0.25
C GLY A 109 7.19 6.85 0.67
N ALA A 110 8.43 7.24 0.38
CA ALA A 110 9.18 8.22 1.16
C ALA A 110 8.47 9.59 1.22
N ASP A 111 7.94 10.05 0.09
CA ASP A 111 7.18 11.31 0.03
C ASP A 111 5.81 11.24 0.75
N SER A 112 5.30 10.03 0.98
CA SER A 112 4.05 9.79 1.72
C SER A 112 4.27 9.61 3.24
N TYR A 113 5.50 9.31 3.66
CA TYR A 113 5.87 8.88 5.02
C TYR A 113 5.59 9.93 6.11
N GLU A 114 5.61 11.22 5.77
CA GLU A 114 5.27 12.29 6.73
C GLU A 114 3.78 12.68 6.70
N THR A 115 2.96 12.08 5.84
CA THR A 115 1.58 12.54 5.65
C THR A 115 0.50 11.48 5.80
N ARG A 116 0.70 10.18 5.47
CA ARG A 116 -0.36 9.14 5.57
C ARG A 116 0.14 7.69 5.63
N SER A 117 -0.76 6.80 6.07
CA SER A 117 -0.62 5.34 6.04
C SER A 117 -0.70 4.74 4.64
N VAL A 118 0.29 3.93 4.30
CA VAL A 118 0.26 2.99 3.18
C VAL A 118 -0.05 1.60 3.71
N THR A 119 -1.12 0.99 3.21
CA THR A 119 -1.40 -0.43 3.48
C THR A 119 -0.83 -1.25 2.33
N SER A 120 0.33 -1.89 2.53
CA SER A 120 0.93 -2.74 1.49
C SER A 120 0.63 -4.20 1.75
N ALA A 121 -0.04 -4.89 0.82
CA ALA A 121 -0.15 -6.34 0.81
C ALA A 121 0.89 -6.89 -0.16
N SER A 122 2.06 -7.26 0.36
CA SER A 122 3.15 -7.77 -0.47
C SER A 122 3.27 -9.29 -0.32
N ASN A 123 3.37 -9.96 -1.47
CA ASN A 123 3.93 -11.30 -1.56
C ASN A 123 5.45 -11.19 -1.58
N LEU A 124 6.04 -10.76 -0.46
CA LEU A 124 7.48 -10.91 -0.29
C LEU A 124 7.71 -12.39 0.03
N GLU A 125 8.20 -13.18 -0.93
CA GLU A 125 8.91 -14.38 -0.56
C GLU A 125 10.01 -13.92 0.41
N SER A 126 9.93 -14.35 1.67
CA SER A 126 11.09 -14.23 2.55
C SER A 126 12.21 -14.96 1.83
N GLY A 127 13.13 -14.19 1.24
CA GLY A 127 14.37 -14.70 0.73
C GLY A 127 14.97 -15.61 1.80
N ARG A 128 15.31 -16.83 1.39
CA ARG A 128 16.26 -17.63 2.15
C ARG A 128 17.60 -16.91 2.18
#